data_AF-A0A9W9DKE4-F1
#
_entry.id   AF-A0A9W9DKE4-F1
#
_cell.length_a   1.000
_cell.length_b   1.000
_cell.length_c   1.000
_cell.angle_alpha   90.00
_cell.angle_beta   90.00
_cell.angle_gamma   90.00
#
_symmetry.space_group_name_H-M   'P 1'
#
loop_
_entity.id
_entity.type
_entity.pdbx_description
1 polymer ?
#
loop_
_entity_poly.entity_id
_entity_poly.type
_entity_poly.pdbx_seq_one_letter_code
_entity_poly.pdbx_strand_id
1 'polypeptide(L)'
;MALETGLYTIKNGDKFVGRALAEDLSLRPKKVIVTDNDSKWAIEKLGNNLDTFYTLISNGSPTAHIEHNVFALVIDRELATKWIIQHVPQHGENAHSIFGSDFEGGWTAPEEIGEQIRYRPLIFQPSVPPHYSPNGVFHIVKAQG
;
A
#
# COMPACT_ATOMS: atom_id res chain seq x y z
N MET A 1 2.52 -15.71 1.82
CA MET A 1 3.34 -15.79 3.06
C MET A 1 3.40 -14.39 3.67
N ALA A 2 3.81 -14.24 4.94
CA ALA A 2 4.05 -12.90 5.50
C ALA A 2 5.28 -12.25 4.83
N LEU A 3 5.25 -10.94 4.62
CA LEU A 3 6.41 -10.21 4.11
C LEU A 3 7.41 -9.99 5.24
N GLU A 4 8.70 -9.97 4.89
CA GLU A 4 9.77 -9.61 5.82
C GLU A 4 10.10 -8.12 5.71
N THR A 5 10.75 -7.57 6.74
CA THR A 5 11.23 -6.20 6.67
C THR A 5 12.24 -6.04 5.53
N GLY A 6 12.08 -5.01 4.70
CA GLY A 6 12.98 -4.77 3.58
C GLY A 6 12.50 -3.72 2.60
N LEU A 7 13.23 -3.62 1.47
CA LEU A 7 12.88 -2.75 0.36
C LEU A 7 12.09 -3.52 -0.71
N TYR A 8 11.02 -2.91 -1.18
CA TYR A 8 10.05 -3.50 -2.11
C TYR A 8 9.64 -2.50 -3.19
N THR A 9 9.14 -3.01 -4.30
CA THR A 9 8.31 -2.26 -5.25
C THR A 9 6.87 -2.67 -5.06
N ILE A 10 5.95 -1.71 -5.10
CA ILE A 10 4.50 -1.97 -5.04
C ILE A 10 3.90 -1.55 -6.39
N LYS A 11 3.16 -2.46 -7.02
CA LYS A 11 2.47 -2.22 -8.29
C LYS A 11 1.00 -2.58 -8.23
N ASN A 12 0.17 -1.88 -9.01
CA ASN A 12 -1.17 -2.33 -9.36
C ASN A 12 -1.22 -2.53 -10.88
N GLY A 13 -1.45 -3.76 -11.32
CA GLY A 13 -1.16 -4.16 -12.71
C GLY A 13 0.30 -3.84 -13.07
N ASP A 14 0.50 -3.13 -14.17
CA ASP A 14 1.83 -2.72 -14.65
C ASP A 14 2.34 -1.39 -14.05
N LYS A 15 1.46 -0.66 -13.34
CA LYS A 15 1.75 0.69 -12.83
C LYS A 15 2.34 0.62 -11.43
N PHE A 16 3.32 1.47 -11.14
CA PHE A 16 3.88 1.61 -9.80
C PHE A 16 2.93 2.38 -8.90
N VAL A 17 3.06 2.15 -7.59
CA VAL A 17 2.41 2.93 -6.56
C VAL A 17 3.49 3.64 -5.77
N GLY A 18 3.34 4.93 -5.50
CA GLY A 18 4.41 5.73 -4.91
C GLY A 18 4.02 7.17 -4.67
N ARG A 19 5.03 8.04 -4.55
CA ARG A 19 4.88 9.50 -4.52
C ARG A 19 5.23 10.09 -5.88
N ALA A 20 4.76 11.31 -6.12
CA ALA A 20 5.14 12.04 -7.34
C ALA A 20 6.64 12.39 -7.33
N LEU A 21 7.26 12.42 -8.51
CA LEU A 21 8.68 12.78 -8.66
C LEU A 21 8.95 14.23 -8.22
N ALA A 22 8.00 15.13 -8.50
CA ALA A 22 8.02 16.52 -8.08
C ALA A 22 6.82 16.79 -7.17
N GLU A 23 7.10 17.28 -5.98
CA GLU A 23 6.11 17.68 -4.98
C GLU A 23 6.41 19.09 -4.49
N ASP A 24 5.40 19.78 -3.96
CA ASP A 24 5.64 21.04 -3.28
C ASP A 24 6.54 20.86 -2.03
N LEU A 25 7.17 21.94 -1.59
CA LEU A 25 8.05 21.93 -0.41
C LEU A 25 7.29 22.05 0.92
N SER A 26 5.96 22.00 0.91
CA SER A 26 5.19 22.07 2.14
C SER A 26 5.35 20.79 2.95
N LEU A 27 5.21 20.89 4.26
CA LEU A 27 5.23 19.74 5.16
C LEU A 27 3.86 19.05 5.27
N ARG A 28 2.92 19.36 4.37
CA ARG A 28 1.62 18.68 4.31
C ARG A 28 1.82 17.20 3.94
N PRO A 29 0.92 16.30 4.40
CA PRO A 29 0.92 14.92 3.95
C PRO A 29 0.95 14.82 2.42
N LYS A 30 1.82 13.95 1.91
CA LYS A 30 2.03 13.77 0.48
C LYS A 30 1.14 12.65 -0.05
N LYS A 31 0.57 12.84 -1.23
CA LYS A 31 -0.33 11.84 -1.82
C LYS A 31 0.45 10.59 -2.21
N VAL A 32 -0.12 9.42 -1.89
CA VAL A 32 0.32 8.16 -2.50
C VAL A 32 -0.50 7.96 -3.77
N ILE A 33 0.15 7.89 -4.92
CA ILE A 33 -0.47 7.88 -6.24
C ILE A 33 -0.08 6.65 -7.05
N VAL A 34 -0.85 6.38 -8.10
CA VAL A 34 -0.42 5.50 -9.20
C VAL A 34 0.54 6.29 -10.10
N THR A 35 1.64 5.68 -10.53
CA THR A 35 2.70 6.34 -11.31
C THR A 35 3.42 5.37 -12.24
N ASP A 36 4.03 5.89 -13.29
CA ASP A 36 4.94 5.11 -14.16
C ASP A 36 6.39 5.12 -13.67
N ASN A 37 6.68 5.94 -12.65
CA ASN A 37 8.02 6.02 -12.08
C ASN A 37 8.24 4.84 -11.13
N ASP A 38 9.40 4.21 -11.23
CA ASP A 38 9.80 3.22 -10.24
C ASP A 38 9.78 3.86 -8.83
N SER A 39 9.23 3.12 -7.88
CA SER A 39 9.06 3.59 -6.51
C SER A 39 9.43 2.49 -5.53
N LYS A 40 10.47 2.77 -4.75
CA LYS A 40 10.95 1.89 -3.69
C LYS A 40 10.25 2.22 -2.38
N TRP A 41 9.75 1.18 -1.73
CA TRP A 41 9.07 1.22 -0.44
C TRP A 41 9.91 0.48 0.59
N ALA A 42 10.13 1.10 1.75
CA ALA A 42 10.54 0.33 2.92
C ALA A 42 9.27 -0.20 3.59
N ILE A 43 9.20 -1.52 3.73
CA ILE A 43 8.14 -2.20 4.47
C ILE A 43 8.78 -2.69 5.77
N GLU A 44 8.28 -2.20 6.90
CA GLU A 44 8.73 -2.60 8.22
C GLU A 44 7.68 -3.47 8.88
N LYS A 45 8.03 -4.72 9.16
CA LYS A 45 7.17 -5.67 9.87
C LYS A 45 7.10 -5.28 11.35
N LEU A 46 5.88 -5.14 11.86
CA LEU A 46 5.56 -4.83 13.25
C LEU A 46 4.85 -6.03 13.89
N GLY A 47 5.18 -6.33 15.15
CA GLY A 47 4.53 -7.39 15.92
C GLY A 47 5.22 -8.76 15.84
N ASN A 48 4.61 -9.74 16.49
CA ASN A 48 5.07 -11.13 16.54
C ASN A 48 4.08 -12.05 15.78
N ASN A 49 4.34 -13.35 15.75
CA ASN A 49 3.65 -14.33 14.88
C ASN A 49 2.11 -14.39 15.01
N LEU A 50 1.48 -13.76 16.01
CA LEU A 50 0.02 -13.78 16.20
C LEU A 50 -0.69 -12.63 15.49
N ASP A 51 -0.11 -11.42 15.52
CA ASP A 51 -0.65 -10.22 14.85
C ASP A 51 0.49 -9.50 14.12
N THR A 52 0.64 -9.78 12.83
CA THR A 52 1.65 -9.12 11.99
C THR A 52 1.05 -7.89 11.31
N PHE A 53 1.54 -6.72 11.70
CA PHE A 53 1.24 -5.45 11.05
C PHE A 53 2.46 -4.94 10.29
N TYR A 54 2.28 -3.89 9.51
CA TYR A 54 3.36 -3.28 8.73
C TYR A 54 3.26 -1.75 8.75
N THR A 55 4.42 -1.10 8.77
CA THR A 55 4.56 0.29 8.34
C THR A 55 5.01 0.29 6.89
N LEU A 56 4.27 0.96 6.00
CA LEU A 56 4.66 1.17 4.61
C LEU A 56 5.24 2.57 4.48
N ILE A 57 6.48 2.68 4.01
CA ILE A 57 7.24 3.93 3.98
C ILE A 57 7.62 4.26 2.53
N SER A 58 7.11 5.39 2.03
CA SER A 58 7.41 5.91 0.69
C SER A 58 8.29 7.14 0.78
N ASN A 59 9.49 7.05 0.21
CA ASN A 59 10.49 8.12 0.21
C ASN A 59 10.69 8.73 1.62
N GLY A 60 10.95 7.85 2.60
CA GLY A 60 11.24 8.18 4.00
C GLY A 60 10.02 8.47 4.89
N SER A 61 8.83 8.63 4.33
CA SER A 61 7.61 8.96 5.08
C SER A 61 6.67 7.76 5.22
N PRO A 62 6.25 7.38 6.44
CA PRO A 62 5.28 6.32 6.64
C PRO A 62 3.89 6.74 6.17
N THR A 63 3.07 5.77 5.76
CA THR A 63 1.73 6.07 5.22
C THR A 63 0.63 5.91 6.23
N ALA A 64 -0.39 6.75 6.10
CA ALA A 64 -1.66 6.66 6.80
C ALA A 64 -2.84 6.80 5.84
N HIS A 65 -4.00 6.27 6.20
CA HIS A 65 -5.24 6.77 5.62
C HIS A 65 -5.64 8.07 6.31
N ILE A 66 -6.10 9.04 5.52
CA ILE A 66 -6.75 10.26 5.99
C ILE A 66 -8.04 10.35 5.19
N GLU A 67 -9.17 10.27 5.90
CA GLU A 67 -10.49 10.12 5.29
C GLU A 67 -10.51 8.92 4.31
N HIS A 68 -10.79 9.17 3.03
CA HIS A 68 -10.92 8.15 1.99
C HIS A 68 -9.66 7.97 1.11
N ASN A 69 -8.50 8.45 1.56
CA ASN A 69 -7.28 8.48 0.77
C ASN A 69 -6.04 8.06 1.55
N VAL A 70 -5.01 7.59 0.85
CA VAL A 70 -3.72 7.23 1.44
C VAL A 70 -2.70 8.34 1.23
N PHE A 71 -2.03 8.73 2.31
CA PHE A 71 -1.00 9.77 2.33
C PHE A 71 0.27 9.27 3.01
N ALA A 72 1.42 9.82 2.62
CA ALA A 72 2.68 9.72 3.34
C ALA A 72 2.83 10.91 4.29
N LEU A 73 3.07 10.64 5.58
CA LEU A 73 3.15 11.64 6.64
C LEU A 73 4.57 12.21 6.74
N VAL A 74 4.71 13.53 6.60
CA VAL A 74 6.02 14.22 6.64
C VAL A 74 6.41 14.59 8.08
N ILE A 75 5.47 15.08 8.90
CA ILE A 75 5.70 15.48 10.30
C ILE A 75 5.17 14.43 11.28
N ASP A 76 3.85 14.25 11.33
CA ASP A 76 3.15 13.45 12.36
C ASP A 76 3.28 11.94 12.11
N ARG A 77 4.51 11.46 11.96
CA ARG A 77 4.87 10.10 11.53
C ARG A 77 4.41 9.04 12.51
N GLU A 78 4.23 9.39 13.77
CA GLU A 78 3.68 8.54 14.84
C GLU A 78 2.19 8.22 14.64
N LEU A 79 1.47 9.01 13.84
CA LEU A 79 0.08 8.76 13.46
C LEU A 79 -0.05 7.82 12.26
N ALA A 80 1.04 7.18 11.82
CA ALA A 80 1.03 6.24 10.72
C ALA A 80 0.03 5.10 10.97
N THR A 81 -0.76 4.78 9.95
CA THR A 81 -1.64 3.61 9.98
C THR A 81 -0.79 2.35 10.03
N LYS A 82 -1.16 1.43 10.92
CA LYS A 82 -0.66 0.05 10.87
C LYS A 82 -1.41 -0.69 9.78
N TRP A 83 -0.69 -1.24 8.83
CA TRP A 83 -1.26 -1.94 7.68
C TRP A 83 -1.21 -3.46 7.90
N ILE A 84 -2.20 -4.16 7.35
CA ILE A 84 -2.22 -5.62 7.23
C ILE A 84 -2.03 -5.95 5.75
N ILE A 85 -0.99 -6.72 5.44
CA ILE A 85 -0.72 -7.19 4.09
C ILE A 85 -1.12 -8.66 4.00
N GLN A 86 -2.17 -8.94 3.23
CA GLN A 86 -2.71 -10.29 3.07
C GLN A 86 -2.37 -10.84 1.68
N HIS A 87 -1.73 -12.00 1.63
CA HIS A 87 -1.46 -12.70 0.37
C HIS A 87 -2.76 -13.22 -0.26
N VAL A 88 -2.96 -12.95 -1.55
CA VAL A 88 -4.11 -13.39 -2.35
C VAL A 88 -3.64 -14.30 -3.50
N PRO A 89 -3.25 -15.56 -3.19
CA PRO A 89 -2.54 -16.45 -4.13
C PRO A 89 -3.27 -16.72 -5.44
N GLN A 90 -4.61 -16.66 -5.43
CA GLN A 90 -5.45 -16.80 -6.61
C GLN A 90 -5.26 -15.68 -7.65
N HIS A 91 -4.56 -14.60 -7.28
CA HIS A 91 -4.18 -13.49 -8.17
C HIS A 91 -2.69 -13.53 -8.58
N GLY A 92 -1.92 -14.52 -8.12
CA GLY A 92 -0.49 -14.68 -8.42
C GLY A 92 0.40 -14.73 -7.18
N GLU A 93 1.66 -15.13 -7.38
CA GLU A 93 2.63 -15.40 -6.30
C GLU A 93 2.98 -14.18 -5.44
N ASN A 94 2.99 -12.99 -6.02
CA ASN A 94 3.33 -11.73 -5.33
C ASN A 94 2.11 -10.85 -5.10
N ALA A 95 0.90 -11.39 -5.27
CA ALA A 95 -0.34 -10.63 -5.20
C ALA A 95 -0.83 -10.50 -3.75
N HIS A 96 -1.08 -9.26 -3.32
CA HIS A 96 -1.48 -8.95 -1.95
C HIS A 96 -2.59 -7.89 -1.91
N SER A 97 -3.45 -7.96 -0.91
CA SER A 97 -4.32 -6.86 -0.51
C SER A 97 -3.74 -6.16 0.71
N ILE A 98 -3.95 -4.84 0.81
CA ILE A 98 -3.41 -3.99 1.89
C ILE A 98 -4.59 -3.36 2.63
N PHE A 99 -4.80 -3.74 3.89
CA PHE A 99 -5.89 -3.27 4.75
C PHE A 99 -5.35 -2.37 5.86
N GLY A 100 -6.16 -1.41 6.32
CA GLY A 100 -5.88 -0.75 7.59
C GLY A 100 -6.11 -1.72 8.75
N SER A 101 -5.39 -1.55 9.85
CA SER A 101 -5.54 -2.39 11.05
C SER A 101 -6.90 -2.22 11.75
N ASP A 102 -7.64 -1.17 11.41
CA ASP A 102 -9.02 -0.94 11.87
C ASP A 102 -10.05 -1.79 11.10
N PHE A 103 -9.63 -2.47 10.03
CA PHE A 103 -10.48 -3.25 9.11
C PHE A 103 -11.64 -2.46 8.47
N GLU A 104 -11.61 -1.12 8.49
CA GLU A 104 -12.65 -0.30 7.85
C GLU A 104 -12.48 -0.24 6.32
N GLY A 105 -11.27 -0.51 5.83
CA GLY A 105 -10.98 -0.50 4.40
C GLY A 105 -9.60 -1.03 4.03
N GLY A 106 -9.29 -0.86 2.76
CA GLY A 106 -7.99 -1.16 2.20
C GLY A 106 -7.63 -0.24 1.05
N TRP A 107 -6.41 -0.38 0.58
CA TRP A 107 -5.92 0.37 -0.56
C TRP A 107 -6.70 -0.04 -1.81
N THR A 108 -7.18 0.95 -2.55
CA THR A 108 -7.72 0.74 -3.89
C THR A 108 -7.05 1.68 -4.86
N ALA A 109 -6.42 1.13 -5.90
CA ALA A 109 -5.81 1.88 -6.97
C ALA A 109 -6.87 2.51 -7.89
N PRO A 110 -6.77 3.80 -8.22
CA PRO A 110 -7.47 4.39 -9.34
C PRO A 110 -6.91 3.88 -10.69
N GLU A 111 -7.65 4.12 -11.76
CA GLU A 111 -7.24 3.70 -13.11
C GLU A 111 -6.16 4.61 -13.69
N GLU A 112 -6.24 5.92 -13.46
CA GLU A 112 -5.39 6.91 -14.12
C GLU A 112 -4.08 7.18 -13.35
N ILE A 113 -3.00 7.38 -14.12
CA ILE A 113 -1.69 7.78 -13.58
C ILE A 113 -1.80 9.19 -12.97
N GLY A 114 -1.17 9.39 -11.82
CA GLY A 114 -1.24 10.63 -11.06
C GLY A 114 -2.40 10.67 -10.07
N GLU A 115 -3.37 9.77 -10.18
CA GLU A 115 -4.46 9.69 -9.21
C GLU A 115 -4.04 9.01 -7.90
N GLN A 116 -4.66 9.45 -6.82
CA GLN A 116 -4.35 9.03 -5.47
C GLN A 116 -4.98 7.68 -5.11
N ILE A 117 -4.22 6.83 -4.43
CA ILE A 117 -4.71 5.60 -3.82
C ILE A 117 -5.81 5.93 -2.82
N ARG A 118 -6.94 5.25 -2.96
CA ARG A 118 -8.11 5.41 -2.10
C ARG A 118 -8.06 4.44 -0.92
N TYR A 119 -8.68 4.82 0.18
CA TYR A 119 -8.95 3.97 1.33
C TYR A 119 -10.45 3.73 1.43
N ARG A 120 -10.89 2.49 1.16
CA ARG A 120 -12.31 2.11 1.16
C ARG A 120 -12.48 0.61 1.35
N PRO A 121 -13.70 0.13 1.69
CA PRO A 121 -14.00 -1.29 1.69
C PRO A 121 -13.61 -1.95 0.35
N LEU A 122 -12.88 -3.06 0.40
CA LEU A 122 -12.48 -3.78 -0.81
C LEU A 122 -13.67 -4.55 -1.39
N ILE A 123 -13.83 -4.44 -2.71
CA ILE A 123 -14.86 -5.15 -3.46
C ILE A 123 -14.30 -6.52 -3.85
N PHE A 124 -15.02 -7.59 -3.52
CA PHE A 124 -14.69 -8.96 -3.90
C PHE A 124 -15.94 -9.76 -4.27
N GLN A 125 -15.76 -10.78 -5.10
CA GLN A 125 -16.80 -11.74 -5.40
C GLN A 125 -16.87 -12.81 -4.29
N PRO A 126 -18.08 -13.16 -3.80
CA PRO A 126 -18.26 -14.19 -2.78
C PRO A 126 -17.94 -15.57 -3.37
N SER A 127 -16.69 -15.98 -3.23
CA SER A 127 -16.09 -17.22 -3.72
C SER A 127 -15.08 -17.75 -2.71
N VAL A 128 -14.61 -18.99 -2.88
CA VAL A 128 -13.61 -19.61 -1.99
C VAL A 128 -12.42 -20.08 -2.85
N PRO A 129 -11.25 -19.42 -2.78
CA PRO A 129 -10.97 -18.18 -2.03
C PRO A 129 -11.66 -16.93 -2.63
N PRO A 130 -11.88 -15.85 -1.86
CA PRO A 130 -12.51 -14.63 -2.36
C PRO A 130 -11.77 -14.01 -3.54
N HIS A 131 -12.49 -13.57 -4.57
CA HIS A 131 -11.87 -12.94 -5.73
C HIS A 131 -12.00 -11.42 -5.67
N TYR A 132 -10.93 -10.72 -5.27
CA TYR A 132 -10.89 -9.26 -5.21
C TYR A 132 -10.91 -8.62 -6.59
N SER A 133 -11.49 -7.42 -6.69
CA SER A 133 -11.34 -6.57 -7.87
C SER A 133 -9.86 -6.22 -8.10
N PRO A 134 -9.36 -6.16 -9.36
CA PRO A 134 -7.96 -5.87 -9.68
C PRO A 134 -7.41 -4.62 -9.00
N ASN A 135 -8.24 -3.60 -8.81
CA ASN A 135 -7.84 -2.34 -8.18
C ASN A 135 -7.49 -2.49 -6.68
N GLY A 136 -7.92 -3.57 -6.03
CA GLY A 136 -7.60 -3.90 -4.63
C GLY A 136 -6.47 -4.92 -4.47
N VAL A 137 -5.80 -5.28 -5.56
CA VAL A 137 -4.71 -6.26 -5.60
C VAL A 137 -3.41 -5.59 -6.03
N PHE A 138 -2.37 -5.75 -5.21
CA PHE A 138 -1.07 -5.14 -5.42
C PHE A 138 0.01 -6.22 -5.51
N HIS A 139 0.89 -6.08 -6.50
CA HIS A 139 2.08 -6.91 -6.62
C HIS A 139 3.20 -6.29 -5.79
N ILE A 140 3.62 -7.00 -4.74
CA ILE A 140 4.66 -6.54 -3.83
C ILE A 140 5.87 -7.45 -4.01
N VAL A 141 6.94 -6.90 -4.59
CA VAL A 141 8.14 -7.64 -4.98
C VAL A 141 9.36 -7.02 -4.31
N LYS A 142 10.26 -7.85 -3.78
CA LYS A 142 11.47 -7.37 -3.12
C LYS A 142 12.34 -6.62 -4.13
N ALA A 143 12.71 -5.39 -3.83
CA ALA A 143 13.56 -4.58 -4.69
C ALA A 143 14.99 -5.14 -4.64
N GLN A 144 15.65 -5.25 -5.80
CA GLN A 144 17.08 -5.55 -5.83
C GLN A 144 17.86 -4.29 -5.41
N GLY A 145 18.90 -4.51 -4.60
CA GLY A 145 19.79 -3.46 -4.08
C GLY A 145 20.59 -2.79 -5.17
#